data_AF-A0A9D7R7I1-F1
#
_entry.id   AF-A0A9D7R7I1-F1
#
_cell.length_a   1.000
_cell.length_b   1.000
_cell.length_c   1.000
_cell.angle_alpha   90.00
_cell.angle_beta   90.00
_cell.angle_gamma   90.00
#
_symmetry.space_group_name_H-M   'P 1'
#
loop_
_entity.id
_entity.type
_entity.pdbx_description
1 polymer ?
#
loop_
_entity_poly.entity_id
_entity_poly.type
_entity_poly.pdbx_seq_one_letter_code
_entity_poly.pdbx_strand_id
1 'polypeptide(L)'
;MGVALLYIKTWGLWVDSWAPWVHAAYTAHPSNASPFLRTVASSSPSSVSSHPPLAESLRPKHLREVIGQQHLLGEGKALRVAFESGQPHSCILWGPPGVGKTTIARLMADAFDAQFIAISAVLGGVKDIRDAVEQAQVAQGQGRRTILFVDEVHRFNKSQQDAFLSHVESGLFTFIGATTENPSFEVNSALLSRAAVYVLQPLTDTDLKQIVALALARQAQPAIESIAIDRLVAYADGDARRLLNTLETVRVAAQQEQVPEVTDAWLVELLGERMRRYDKGGDQFFDSISALHKSVRGSDPDAALYWLVRMLDGGADPRYMARRLVRMATEDIGLADPRALRLALDCAEVYERLGSPEGELALAECVVYLAVAPKSNAVYKAFNEARAFVKKDGTRPVPLHLRNAPTRLMKQLDYGKNYRYAHDEADGFAAGERYLPDGMPDTAFYRPVERGLEIRIAEKLRDLKARNKKAG
;
A
#
# COMPACT_ATOMS: atom_id res chain seq x y z
N MET A 1 -43.68 -39.50 -23.50
CA MET A 1 -44.05 -39.11 -22.12
C MET A 1 -43.08 -38.02 -21.67
N GLY A 2 -43.55 -36.97 -20.98
CA GLY A 2 -42.68 -35.99 -20.30
C GLY A 2 -41.88 -35.04 -21.21
N VAL A 3 -42.57 -34.16 -21.95
CA VAL A 3 -41.93 -33.13 -22.79
C VAL A 3 -41.59 -31.89 -21.96
N ALA A 4 -40.37 -31.35 -22.15
CA ALA A 4 -39.98 -30.05 -21.62
C ALA A 4 -40.62 -28.92 -22.45
N LEU A 5 -41.41 -28.06 -21.81
CA LEU A 5 -42.03 -26.89 -22.44
C LEU A 5 -42.51 -25.89 -21.38
N LEU A 6 -41.86 -24.72 -21.29
CA LEU A 6 -42.40 -23.38 -20.96
C LEU A 6 -41.21 -22.42 -20.65
N TYR A 7 -41.09 -21.22 -21.22
CA TYR A 7 -41.77 -20.61 -22.38
C TYR A 7 -40.84 -19.52 -22.97
N ILE A 8 -40.88 -19.33 -24.29
CA ILE A 8 -40.22 -18.22 -25.01
C ILE A 8 -41.29 -17.18 -25.38
N LYS A 9 -40.92 -15.89 -25.43
CA LYS A 9 -41.73 -14.72 -25.85
C LYS A 9 -42.93 -14.38 -24.95
N THR A 10 -42.77 -13.33 -24.14
CA THR A 10 -43.42 -12.00 -24.34
C THR A 10 -42.61 -10.94 -23.59
N TRP A 11 -42.57 -9.65 -23.95
CA TRP A 11 -42.82 -8.96 -25.24
C TRP A 11 -41.88 -7.73 -25.24
N GLY A 12 -41.48 -7.22 -26.42
CA GLY A 12 -40.85 -5.90 -26.54
C GLY A 12 -41.74 -4.99 -27.39
N LEU A 13 -41.88 -3.72 -27.00
CA LEU A 13 -42.42 -2.58 -27.75
C LEU A 13 -42.23 -1.31 -26.89
N TRP A 14 -42.26 -0.12 -27.50
CA TRP A 14 -41.76 1.17 -26.95
C TRP A 14 -40.24 1.35 -26.98
N VAL A 15 -39.65 1.16 -28.16
CA VAL A 15 -38.55 2.02 -28.63
C VAL A 15 -38.98 2.59 -29.97
N ASP A 16 -39.57 3.79 -29.94
CA ASP A 16 -39.70 4.70 -31.08
C ASP A 16 -40.21 6.07 -30.62
N SER A 17 -39.71 7.15 -31.25
CA SER A 17 -39.66 8.54 -30.74
C SER A 17 -38.80 8.67 -29.45
N TRP A 18 -37.82 9.57 -29.35
CA TRP A 18 -37.62 10.84 -30.07
C TRP A 18 -36.39 10.83 -31.01
N ALA A 19 -36.44 11.68 -32.03
CA ALA A 19 -35.38 11.90 -33.03
C ALA A 19 -35.01 13.42 -33.08
N PRO A 20 -34.26 13.93 -34.07
CA PRO A 20 -32.82 13.75 -34.20
C PRO A 20 -32.05 15.07 -34.43
N TRP A 21 -30.75 15.10 -34.11
CA TRP A 21 -29.80 16.05 -34.70
C TRP A 21 -28.45 15.35 -34.98
N VAL A 22 -27.64 15.94 -35.86
CA VAL A 22 -26.30 15.49 -36.30
C VAL A 22 -26.27 14.33 -37.31
N HIS A 23 -26.75 14.60 -38.53
CA HIS A 23 -26.11 14.04 -39.73
C HIS A 23 -26.14 15.03 -40.91
N ALA A 24 -25.02 15.74 -41.07
CA ALA A 24 -24.56 16.40 -42.28
C ALA A 24 -23.04 16.56 -42.12
N ALA A 25 -22.16 16.29 -43.08
CA ALA A 25 -22.20 15.62 -44.38
C ALA A 25 -20.71 15.51 -44.75
N TYR A 26 -20.24 14.38 -45.30
CA TYR A 26 -18.81 14.18 -45.55
C TYR A 26 -18.54 13.55 -46.93
N THR A 27 -18.27 14.38 -47.95
CA THR A 27 -17.55 13.99 -49.19
C THR A 27 -17.06 15.24 -49.96
N ALA A 28 -15.75 15.30 -50.25
CA ALA A 28 -14.97 15.94 -51.35
C ALA A 28 -15.62 17.02 -52.28
N HIS A 29 -14.96 18.06 -52.85
CA HIS A 29 -13.55 18.53 -53.06
C HIS A 29 -13.65 20.00 -53.65
N PRO A 30 -12.62 20.68 -54.23
CA PRO A 30 -11.29 21.10 -53.77
C PRO A 30 -11.02 22.65 -53.94
N SER A 31 -9.75 23.12 -53.80
CA SER A 31 -9.19 24.48 -54.09
C SER A 31 -9.57 25.63 -53.11
N ASN A 32 -8.67 26.47 -52.56
CA ASN A 32 -7.60 27.26 -53.20
C ASN A 32 -6.55 27.82 -52.20
N ALA A 33 -5.31 28.03 -52.68
CA ALA A 33 -4.27 29.01 -52.27
C ALA A 33 -3.72 29.11 -50.80
N SER A 34 -2.54 28.53 -50.62
CA SER A 34 -1.24 28.99 -50.03
C SER A 34 -1.08 30.40 -49.37
N PRO A 35 0.08 30.71 -48.71
CA PRO A 35 1.25 29.88 -48.34
C PRO A 35 1.75 30.05 -46.88
N PHE A 36 2.49 29.06 -46.34
CA PHE A 36 3.70 29.27 -45.50
C PHE A 36 4.37 27.92 -45.15
N LEU A 37 4.99 27.28 -46.16
CA LEU A 37 5.94 26.19 -45.93
C LEU A 37 7.35 26.74 -46.11
N ARG A 38 8.10 26.88 -45.00
CA ARG A 38 9.57 26.98 -45.06
C ARG A 38 10.14 25.57 -44.94
N THR A 39 10.74 25.11 -46.02
CA THR A 39 11.62 23.94 -46.04
C THR A 39 12.75 24.14 -45.04
N VAL A 40 12.89 23.23 -44.06
CA VAL A 40 14.15 23.06 -43.32
C VAL A 40 14.75 21.74 -43.77
N ALA A 41 15.97 21.80 -44.31
CA ALA A 41 16.68 20.65 -44.82
C ALA A 41 17.14 19.71 -43.70
N SER A 42 17.47 18.48 -44.09
CA SER A 42 18.00 17.42 -43.23
C SER A 42 19.12 17.90 -42.30
N SER A 43 18.94 17.68 -41.00
CA SER A 43 20.04 17.39 -40.09
C SER A 43 19.94 15.94 -39.64
N SER A 44 21.07 15.24 -39.64
CA SER A 44 21.19 13.87 -39.17
C SER A 44 20.75 13.78 -37.71
N PRO A 45 20.11 12.69 -37.25
CA PRO A 45 19.91 12.49 -35.82
C PRO A 45 21.28 12.46 -35.15
N SER A 46 21.56 13.45 -34.33
CA SER A 46 22.73 13.46 -33.47
C SER A 46 22.70 12.22 -32.59
N SER A 47 23.84 11.55 -32.48
CA SER A 47 24.00 10.38 -31.63
C SER A 47 23.63 10.75 -30.18
N VAL A 48 22.47 10.29 -29.72
CA VAL A 48 22.09 10.41 -28.31
C VAL A 48 23.09 9.60 -27.51
N SER A 49 24.03 10.28 -26.84
CA SER A 49 24.97 9.60 -25.95
C SER A 49 24.20 9.08 -24.75
N SER A 50 23.98 7.76 -24.71
CA SER A 50 23.26 7.07 -23.65
C SER A 50 24.11 6.97 -22.39
N HIS A 51 24.38 8.12 -21.77
CA HIS A 51 24.96 8.18 -20.44
C HIS A 51 24.01 7.48 -19.46
N PRO A 52 24.49 6.52 -18.65
CA PRO A 52 23.65 5.85 -17.67
C PRO A 52 23.19 6.87 -16.60
N PRO A 53 21.98 6.72 -16.04
CA PRO A 53 21.47 7.61 -15.00
C PRO A 53 22.43 7.77 -13.83
N LEU A 54 22.40 8.91 -13.14
CA LEU A 54 23.33 9.22 -12.04
C LEU A 54 23.40 8.09 -11.00
N ALA A 55 22.25 7.52 -10.62
CA ALA A 55 22.12 6.42 -9.66
C ALA A 55 22.74 5.08 -10.11
N GLU A 56 22.95 4.87 -11.41
CA GLU A 56 23.70 3.72 -11.95
C GLU A 56 25.20 4.07 -12.01
N SER A 57 25.54 5.26 -12.51
CA SER A 57 26.93 5.70 -12.67
C SER A 57 27.72 5.80 -11.35
N LEU A 58 27.04 6.15 -10.25
CA LEU A 58 27.61 6.26 -8.91
C LEU A 58 27.46 4.99 -8.07
N ARG A 59 26.91 3.89 -8.62
CA ARG A 59 26.71 2.66 -7.85
C ARG A 59 28.07 2.16 -7.30
N PRO A 60 28.18 1.90 -5.98
CA PRO A 60 29.34 1.26 -5.37
C PRO A 60 29.79 0.01 -6.12
N LYS A 61 31.10 -0.13 -6.35
CA LYS A 61 31.71 -1.33 -6.97
C LYS A 61 32.36 -2.27 -5.95
N HIS A 62 32.55 -1.79 -4.73
CA HIS A 62 33.11 -2.56 -3.62
C HIS A 62 32.33 -2.31 -2.34
N LEU A 63 32.30 -3.29 -1.43
CA LEU A 63 31.52 -3.20 -0.19
C LEU A 63 31.90 -1.98 0.67
N ARG A 64 33.19 -1.60 0.68
CA ARG A 64 33.73 -0.41 1.36
C ARG A 64 33.23 0.94 0.82
N GLU A 65 32.62 0.94 -0.36
CA GLU A 65 32.05 2.14 -1.00
C GLU A 65 30.56 2.30 -0.71
N VAL A 66 29.94 1.33 -0.02
CA VAL A 66 28.54 1.44 0.43
C VAL A 66 28.46 2.42 1.58
N ILE A 67 27.76 3.52 1.35
CA ILE A 67 27.44 4.54 2.35
C ILE A 67 26.18 4.10 3.09
N GLY A 68 26.14 4.30 4.42
CA GLY A 68 25.09 3.78 5.31
C GLY A 68 25.22 2.28 5.65
N GLN A 69 24.17 1.74 6.28
CA GLN A 69 24.02 0.32 6.68
C GLN A 69 25.14 -0.26 7.57
N GLN A 70 25.86 0.58 8.33
CA GLN A 70 27.02 0.15 9.13
C GLN A 70 26.67 -0.84 10.26
N HIS A 71 25.40 -0.93 10.68
CA HIS A 71 24.91 -1.97 11.59
C HIS A 71 24.93 -3.37 10.97
N LEU A 72 24.92 -3.49 9.63
CA LEU A 72 25.04 -4.73 8.87
C LEU A 72 26.42 -4.94 8.23
N LEU A 73 27.04 -3.85 7.76
CA LEU A 73 28.27 -3.87 6.93
C LEU A 73 29.56 -3.49 7.69
N GLY A 74 29.43 -3.00 8.92
CA GLY A 74 30.57 -2.74 9.79
C GLY A 74 31.35 -4.01 10.15
N GLU A 75 32.54 -3.83 10.68
CA GLU A 75 33.42 -4.95 11.07
C GLU A 75 32.73 -5.90 12.07
N GLY A 76 32.84 -7.21 11.82
CA GLY A 76 32.19 -8.25 12.62
C GLY A 76 30.65 -8.29 12.55
N LYS A 77 29.98 -7.50 11.70
CA LYS A 77 28.52 -7.52 11.54
C LYS A 77 28.07 -8.65 10.61
N ALA A 78 26.82 -9.09 10.77
CA ALA A 78 26.32 -10.33 10.17
C ALA A 78 26.44 -10.39 8.64
N LEU A 79 26.11 -9.31 7.94
CA LEU A 79 26.22 -9.27 6.46
C LEU A 79 27.68 -9.13 6.03
N ARG A 80 28.50 -8.36 6.77
CA ARG A 80 29.94 -8.25 6.54
C ARG A 80 30.67 -9.59 6.66
N VAL A 81 30.39 -10.36 7.72
CA VAL A 81 30.94 -11.71 7.94
C VAL A 81 30.54 -12.66 6.81
N ALA A 82 29.31 -12.53 6.27
CA ALA A 82 28.90 -13.32 5.11
C ALA A 82 29.72 -12.99 3.85
N PHE A 83 29.98 -11.71 3.56
CA PHE A 83 30.90 -11.30 2.49
C PHE A 83 32.32 -11.85 2.70
N GLU A 84 32.85 -11.78 3.92
CA GLU A 84 34.20 -12.24 4.26
C GLU A 84 34.34 -13.78 4.26
N SER A 85 33.24 -14.53 4.40
CA SER A 85 33.24 -16.00 4.40
C SER A 85 33.55 -16.65 3.04
N GLY A 86 33.47 -15.90 1.93
CA GLY A 86 33.60 -16.44 0.56
C GLY A 86 32.42 -17.30 0.09
N GLN A 87 31.34 -17.39 0.87
CA GLN A 87 30.15 -18.18 0.53
C GLN A 87 28.86 -17.32 0.54
N PRO A 88 28.18 -17.14 -0.61
CA PRO A 88 26.85 -16.55 -0.62
C PRO A 88 25.86 -17.48 0.09
N HIS A 89 24.89 -16.89 0.79
CA HIS A 89 23.76 -17.60 1.39
C HIS A 89 22.47 -16.86 1.06
N SER A 90 21.35 -17.58 1.01
CA SER A 90 20.07 -16.99 0.63
C SER A 90 19.59 -16.01 1.69
N CYS A 91 19.05 -14.86 1.27
CA CYS A 91 18.62 -13.81 2.18
C CYS A 91 17.44 -12.97 1.67
N ILE A 92 16.79 -12.26 2.58
CA ILE A 92 15.79 -11.23 2.32
C ILE A 92 16.35 -9.89 2.78
N LEU A 93 16.51 -8.95 1.86
CA LEU A 93 16.86 -7.56 2.12
C LEU A 93 15.57 -6.76 2.31
N TRP A 94 15.21 -6.48 3.56
CA TRP A 94 14.00 -5.70 3.90
C TRP A 94 14.39 -4.28 4.30
N GLY A 95 13.76 -3.28 3.70
CA GLY A 95 13.92 -1.87 4.09
C GLY A 95 13.25 -0.90 3.13
N PRO A 96 13.26 0.41 3.40
CA PRO A 96 12.65 1.44 2.56
C PRO A 96 13.18 1.45 1.11
N PRO A 97 12.57 2.22 0.18
CA PRO A 97 13.20 2.51 -1.10
C PRO A 97 14.54 3.26 -0.89
N GLY A 98 15.42 3.25 -1.90
CA GLY A 98 16.70 3.98 -1.86
C GLY A 98 17.84 3.38 -1.03
N VAL A 99 17.56 2.61 0.02
CA VAL A 99 18.55 2.19 1.05
C VAL A 99 19.63 1.18 0.60
N GLY A 100 19.74 0.88 -0.70
CA GLY A 100 20.83 0.08 -1.27
C GLY A 100 20.58 -1.42 -1.47
N LYS A 101 19.34 -1.93 -1.29
CA LYS A 101 18.98 -3.36 -1.47
C LYS A 101 19.60 -3.99 -2.74
N THR A 102 19.27 -3.43 -3.92
CA THR A 102 19.77 -3.91 -5.23
C THR A 102 21.29 -3.79 -5.36
N THR A 103 21.90 -2.76 -4.77
CA THR A 103 23.35 -2.54 -4.79
C THR A 103 24.07 -3.65 -4.01
N ILE A 104 23.60 -3.96 -2.80
CA ILE A 104 24.16 -5.03 -1.97
C ILE A 104 24.05 -6.39 -2.67
N ALA A 105 22.91 -6.69 -3.31
CA ALA A 105 22.71 -7.94 -4.04
C ALA A 105 23.69 -8.09 -5.25
N ARG A 106 23.96 -6.99 -5.98
CA ARG A 106 24.97 -6.98 -7.05
C ARG A 106 26.38 -7.14 -6.52
N LEU A 107 26.73 -6.41 -5.45
CA LEU A 107 28.03 -6.54 -4.80
C LEU A 107 28.30 -7.97 -4.30
N MET A 108 27.28 -8.69 -3.83
CA MET A 108 27.42 -10.12 -3.51
C MET A 108 27.80 -10.95 -4.74
N ALA A 109 27.16 -10.72 -5.89
CA ALA A 109 27.49 -11.46 -7.10
C ALA A 109 28.92 -11.18 -7.59
N ASP A 110 29.33 -9.90 -7.59
CA ASP A 110 30.68 -9.49 -7.95
C ASP A 110 31.74 -10.06 -6.98
N ALA A 111 31.45 -10.08 -5.67
CA ALA A 111 32.36 -10.58 -4.64
C ALA A 111 32.56 -12.11 -4.66
N PHE A 112 31.59 -12.86 -5.20
CA PHE A 112 31.62 -14.33 -5.25
C PHE A 112 31.76 -14.91 -6.66
N ASP A 113 32.09 -14.07 -7.66
CA ASP A 113 32.11 -14.39 -9.11
C ASP A 113 30.88 -15.18 -9.61
N ALA A 114 29.72 -14.79 -9.09
CA ALA A 114 28.46 -15.42 -9.45
C ALA A 114 27.77 -14.69 -10.61
N GLN A 115 27.11 -15.45 -11.47
CA GLN A 115 26.17 -14.89 -12.44
C GLN A 115 25.01 -14.23 -11.68
N PHE A 116 24.73 -12.95 -11.98
CA PHE A 116 23.62 -12.22 -11.40
C PHE A 116 22.40 -12.23 -12.34
N ILE A 117 21.33 -12.91 -11.92
CA ILE A 117 20.03 -12.89 -12.61
C ILE A 117 19.09 -12.02 -11.79
N ALA A 118 18.37 -11.09 -12.43
CA ALA A 118 17.43 -10.20 -11.75
C ALA A 118 16.02 -10.32 -12.32
N ILE A 119 15.03 -10.55 -11.46
CA ILE A 119 13.60 -10.53 -11.76
C ILE A 119 12.96 -9.40 -10.94
N SER A 120 11.98 -8.70 -11.51
CA SER A 120 11.06 -7.84 -10.74
C SER A 120 9.72 -8.54 -10.60
N ALA A 121 9.24 -8.76 -9.37
CA ALA A 121 7.94 -9.36 -9.13
C ALA A 121 6.74 -8.43 -9.47
N VAL A 122 7.02 -7.19 -9.90
CA VAL A 122 6.00 -6.24 -10.41
C VAL A 122 5.64 -6.53 -11.87
N LEU A 123 6.60 -6.97 -12.68
CA LEU A 123 6.44 -7.21 -14.13
C LEU A 123 6.57 -8.69 -14.49
N GLY A 124 7.30 -9.47 -13.70
CA GLY A 124 7.57 -10.88 -13.95
C GLY A 124 6.40 -11.79 -13.54
N GLY A 125 6.32 -12.93 -14.20
CA GLY A 125 5.38 -14.01 -13.89
C GLY A 125 6.09 -15.37 -13.77
N VAL A 126 5.31 -16.45 -13.92
CA VAL A 126 5.84 -17.83 -13.87
C VAL A 126 6.84 -18.11 -15.00
N LYS A 127 6.75 -17.36 -16.12
CA LYS A 127 7.69 -17.49 -17.23
C LYS A 127 9.10 -17.04 -16.81
N ASP A 128 9.24 -15.84 -16.28
CA ASP A 128 10.53 -15.25 -15.90
C ASP A 128 11.26 -16.09 -14.83
N ILE A 129 10.50 -16.75 -13.95
CA ILE A 129 11.03 -17.72 -12.98
C ILE A 129 11.65 -18.94 -13.71
N ARG A 130 10.98 -19.48 -14.74
CA ARG A 130 11.51 -20.61 -15.53
C ARG A 130 12.72 -20.19 -16.36
N ASP A 131 12.64 -19.05 -17.03
CA ASP A 131 13.71 -18.49 -17.86
C ASP A 131 14.99 -18.24 -17.00
N ALA A 132 14.82 -17.85 -15.72
CA ALA A 132 15.91 -17.72 -14.76
C ALA A 132 16.47 -19.07 -14.24
N VAL A 133 15.60 -20.06 -14.01
CA VAL A 133 16.01 -21.44 -13.64
C VAL A 133 16.84 -22.07 -14.76
N GLU A 134 16.43 -21.93 -16.02
CA GLU A 134 17.17 -22.43 -17.18
C GLU A 134 18.55 -21.78 -17.30
N GLN A 135 18.62 -20.45 -17.17
CA GLN A 135 19.89 -19.71 -17.14
C GLN A 135 20.81 -20.15 -15.99
N ALA A 136 20.25 -20.42 -14.81
CA ALA A 136 21.01 -20.93 -13.67
C ALA A 136 21.55 -22.35 -13.90
N GLN A 137 20.79 -23.22 -14.58
CA GLN A 137 21.23 -24.57 -14.96
C GLN A 137 22.38 -24.53 -15.97
N VAL A 138 22.30 -23.64 -16.98
CA VAL A 138 23.39 -23.43 -17.94
C VAL A 138 24.66 -22.94 -17.24
N ALA A 139 24.53 -21.97 -16.31
CA ALA A 139 25.65 -21.47 -15.51
C ALA A 139 26.28 -22.56 -14.64
N GLN A 140 25.45 -23.36 -13.95
CA GLN A 140 25.90 -24.48 -13.12
C GLN A 140 26.63 -25.55 -13.95
N GLY A 141 26.15 -25.86 -15.16
CA GLY A 141 26.82 -26.76 -16.10
C GLY A 141 28.18 -26.25 -16.59
N GLN A 142 28.42 -24.94 -16.53
CA GLN A 142 29.71 -24.30 -16.79
C GLN A 142 30.58 -24.16 -15.54
N GLY A 143 30.14 -24.70 -14.39
CA GLY A 143 30.82 -24.58 -13.09
C GLY A 143 30.67 -23.22 -12.42
N ARG A 144 29.82 -22.32 -12.93
CA ARG A 144 29.61 -20.97 -12.38
C ARG A 144 28.44 -20.95 -11.40
N ARG A 145 28.65 -20.25 -10.28
CA ARG A 145 27.59 -19.99 -9.27
C ARG A 145 26.58 -18.98 -9.81
N THR A 146 25.34 -19.06 -9.34
CA THR A 146 24.27 -18.10 -9.68
C THR A 146 23.70 -17.44 -8.44
N ILE A 147 23.48 -16.13 -8.49
CA ILE A 147 22.65 -15.37 -7.56
C ILE A 147 21.39 -14.93 -8.30
N LEU A 148 20.23 -15.36 -7.81
CA LEU A 148 18.93 -14.93 -8.27
C LEU A 148 18.39 -13.81 -7.36
N PHE A 149 18.35 -12.60 -7.88
CA PHE A 149 17.76 -11.44 -7.22
C PHE A 149 16.29 -11.26 -7.64
N VAL A 150 15.39 -11.12 -6.67
CA VAL A 150 13.97 -10.85 -6.89
C VAL A 150 13.57 -9.55 -6.21
N ASP A 151 13.31 -8.51 -7.00
CA ASP A 151 12.87 -7.20 -6.49
C ASP A 151 11.35 -7.18 -6.21
N GLU A 152 10.98 -6.51 -5.13
CA GLU A 152 9.61 -6.47 -4.55
C GLU A 152 8.95 -7.85 -4.41
N VAL A 153 9.69 -8.83 -3.85
CA VAL A 153 9.27 -10.25 -3.72
C VAL A 153 7.87 -10.44 -3.10
N HIS A 154 7.41 -9.51 -2.26
CA HIS A 154 6.06 -9.48 -1.69
C HIS A 154 4.93 -9.42 -2.74
N ARG A 155 5.22 -9.07 -3.99
CA ARG A 155 4.24 -9.02 -5.10
C ARG A 155 3.96 -10.39 -5.70
N PHE A 156 4.84 -11.37 -5.53
CA PHE A 156 4.57 -12.74 -5.95
C PHE A 156 3.58 -13.42 -5.00
N ASN A 157 2.61 -14.12 -5.58
CA ASN A 157 1.70 -14.95 -4.81
C ASN A 157 2.41 -16.18 -4.21
N LYS A 158 1.76 -16.88 -3.28
CA LYS A 158 2.39 -18.01 -2.56
C LYS A 158 2.94 -19.10 -3.48
N SER A 159 2.23 -19.49 -4.54
CA SER A 159 2.71 -20.56 -5.44
C SER A 159 3.86 -20.10 -6.34
N GLN A 160 3.96 -18.81 -6.66
CA GLN A 160 5.15 -18.24 -7.30
C GLN A 160 6.35 -18.22 -6.34
N GLN A 161 6.15 -17.93 -5.05
CA GLN A 161 7.22 -18.01 -4.04
C GLN A 161 7.64 -19.46 -3.77
N ASP A 162 6.70 -20.40 -3.72
CA ASP A 162 6.96 -21.83 -3.55
C ASP A 162 7.81 -22.40 -4.70
N ALA A 163 7.67 -21.84 -5.91
CA ALA A 163 8.42 -22.27 -7.10
C ALA A 163 9.95 -22.09 -6.98
N PHE A 164 10.45 -21.26 -6.06
CA PHE A 164 11.89 -21.12 -5.82
C PHE A 164 12.47 -22.19 -4.90
N LEU A 165 11.65 -22.85 -4.07
CA LEU A 165 12.12 -23.63 -2.91
C LEU A 165 13.05 -24.78 -3.28
N SER A 166 12.65 -25.62 -4.25
CA SER A 166 13.45 -26.77 -4.70
C SER A 166 14.81 -26.35 -5.30
N HIS A 167 14.88 -25.17 -5.91
CA HIS A 167 16.08 -24.63 -6.52
C HIS A 167 17.04 -24.00 -5.49
N VAL A 168 16.50 -23.42 -4.42
CA VAL A 168 17.27 -22.98 -3.25
C VAL A 168 17.82 -24.18 -2.47
N GLU A 169 17.01 -25.23 -2.27
CA GLU A 169 17.43 -26.45 -1.56
C GLU A 169 18.51 -27.24 -2.29
N SER A 170 18.41 -27.35 -3.62
CA SER A 170 19.41 -28.02 -4.47
C SER A 170 20.68 -27.21 -4.69
N GLY A 171 20.74 -25.95 -4.24
CA GLY A 171 21.87 -25.05 -4.45
C GLY A 171 22.06 -24.61 -5.90
N LEU A 172 21.02 -24.68 -6.74
CA LEU A 172 21.07 -24.23 -8.14
C LEU A 172 21.38 -22.73 -8.24
N PHE A 173 20.82 -21.94 -7.33
CA PHE A 173 21.16 -20.53 -7.15
C PHE A 173 21.06 -20.14 -5.67
N THR A 174 21.80 -19.10 -5.28
CA THR A 174 21.52 -18.37 -4.04
C THR A 174 20.38 -17.38 -4.28
N PHE A 175 19.38 -17.36 -3.41
CA PHE A 175 18.22 -16.46 -3.56
C PHE A 175 18.40 -15.18 -2.74
N ILE A 176 18.21 -14.02 -3.37
CA ILE A 176 18.18 -12.72 -2.69
C ILE A 176 16.85 -12.02 -3.01
N GLY A 177 15.91 -12.04 -2.06
CA GLY A 177 14.67 -11.28 -2.17
C GLY A 177 14.85 -9.85 -1.66
N ALA A 178 14.31 -8.86 -2.34
CA ALA A 178 14.18 -7.49 -1.84
C ALA A 178 12.72 -7.12 -1.60
N THR A 179 12.43 -6.42 -0.50
CA THR A 179 11.09 -5.94 -0.19
C THR A 179 11.10 -4.63 0.59
N THR A 180 10.09 -3.80 0.35
CA THR A 180 9.71 -2.66 1.20
C THR A 180 8.76 -3.08 2.33
N GLU A 181 7.81 -3.98 2.04
CA GLU A 181 6.88 -4.56 2.99
C GLU A 181 7.52 -5.55 3.96
N ASN A 182 6.94 -5.69 5.16
CA ASN A 182 7.45 -6.59 6.20
C ASN A 182 7.36 -8.07 5.76
N PRO A 183 8.49 -8.78 5.66
CA PRO A 183 8.54 -10.12 5.08
C PRO A 183 7.76 -11.17 5.88
N SER A 184 7.52 -10.97 7.18
CA SER A 184 6.78 -11.94 8.00
C SER A 184 5.29 -12.08 7.65
N PHE A 185 4.72 -11.14 6.89
CA PHE A 185 3.34 -11.18 6.40
C PHE A 185 3.25 -11.61 4.94
N GLU A 186 4.12 -11.07 4.09
CA GLU A 186 4.01 -11.20 2.62
C GLU A 186 4.91 -12.29 2.01
N VAL A 187 5.93 -12.76 2.73
CA VAL A 187 6.81 -13.87 2.27
C VAL A 187 6.41 -15.15 2.98
N ASN A 188 6.34 -16.27 2.24
CA ASN A 188 5.96 -17.57 2.79
C ASN A 188 6.98 -18.05 3.85
N SER A 189 6.52 -18.83 4.83
CA SER A 189 7.38 -19.35 5.90
C SER A 189 8.43 -20.35 5.40
N ALA A 190 8.18 -21.01 4.26
CA ALA A 190 9.11 -21.95 3.63
C ALA A 190 10.36 -21.27 3.09
N LEU A 191 10.24 -20.10 2.44
CA LEU A 191 11.37 -19.33 1.94
C LEU A 191 12.08 -18.60 3.09
N LEU A 192 11.33 -18.05 4.06
CA LEU A 192 11.91 -17.44 5.26
C LEU A 192 12.74 -18.42 6.12
N SER A 193 12.35 -19.69 6.18
CA SER A 193 13.15 -20.72 6.88
C SER A 193 14.44 -21.11 6.16
N ARG A 194 14.63 -20.67 4.90
CA ARG A 194 15.81 -20.92 4.06
C ARG A 194 16.60 -19.64 3.74
N ALA A 195 16.15 -18.48 4.19
CA ALA A 195 16.73 -17.19 3.85
C ALA A 195 16.89 -16.28 5.09
N ALA A 196 18.11 -15.81 5.34
CA ALA A 196 18.38 -14.88 6.44
C ALA A 196 17.72 -13.51 6.17
N VAL A 197 17.06 -12.91 7.17
CA VAL A 197 16.42 -11.58 7.00
C VAL A 197 17.37 -10.49 7.49
N TYR A 198 17.73 -9.56 6.59
CA TYR A 198 18.53 -8.37 6.89
C TYR A 198 17.66 -7.12 6.82
N VAL A 199 17.66 -6.34 7.90
CA VAL A 199 16.87 -5.11 8.02
C VAL A 199 17.75 -3.90 7.72
N LEU A 200 17.53 -3.30 6.55
CA LEU A 200 18.18 -2.08 6.09
C LEU A 200 17.39 -0.87 6.62
N GLN A 201 18.11 0.11 7.15
CA GLN A 201 17.54 1.33 7.72
C GLN A 201 17.51 2.46 6.69
N PRO A 202 16.64 3.49 6.84
CA PRO A 202 16.79 4.75 6.13
C PRO A 202 18.22 5.29 6.27
N LEU A 203 18.75 5.96 5.25
CA LEU A 203 20.07 6.59 5.33
C LEU A 203 20.00 7.84 6.21
N THR A 204 21.06 8.13 6.95
CA THR A 204 21.12 9.36 7.76
C THR A 204 21.41 10.59 6.89
N ASP A 205 21.12 11.78 7.38
CA ASP A 205 21.53 13.03 6.73
C ASP A 205 23.03 13.07 6.42
N THR A 206 23.85 12.50 7.31
CA THR A 206 25.30 12.38 7.11
C THR A 206 25.64 11.44 5.96
N ASP A 207 24.97 10.29 5.85
CA ASP A 207 25.11 9.36 4.72
C ASP A 207 24.72 10.03 3.40
N LEU A 208 23.57 10.72 3.39
CA LEU A 208 23.08 11.43 2.20
C LEU A 208 24.03 12.56 1.78
N LYS A 209 24.58 13.34 2.73
CA LYS A 209 25.61 14.36 2.45
C LYS A 209 26.88 13.77 1.84
N GLN A 210 27.31 12.59 2.27
CA GLN A 210 28.43 11.88 1.64
C GLN A 210 28.11 11.47 0.20
N ILE A 211 26.87 11.06 -0.10
CA ILE A 211 26.41 10.75 -1.46
C ILE A 211 26.37 12.01 -2.34
N VAL A 212 25.93 13.16 -1.81
CA VAL A 212 26.03 14.45 -2.54
C VAL A 212 27.49 14.77 -2.85
N ALA A 213 28.38 14.73 -1.85
CA ALA A 213 29.81 15.01 -2.05
C ALA A 213 30.45 14.07 -3.08
N LEU A 214 30.07 12.79 -3.08
CA LEU A 214 30.52 11.82 -4.08
C LEU A 214 30.03 12.16 -5.49
N ALA A 215 28.79 12.63 -5.63
CA ALA A 215 28.23 13.06 -6.91
C ALA A 215 28.91 14.32 -7.46
N LEU A 216 29.15 15.32 -6.60
CA LEU A 216 29.89 16.55 -6.93
C LEU A 216 31.34 16.25 -7.33
N ALA A 217 31.99 15.27 -6.69
CA ALA A 217 33.38 14.92 -6.98
C ALA A 217 33.56 14.04 -8.25
N ARG A 218 32.56 13.25 -8.63
CA ARG A 218 32.65 12.28 -9.74
C ARG A 218 32.02 12.76 -11.06
N GLN A 219 31.20 13.82 -11.04
CA GLN A 219 30.58 14.38 -12.25
C GLN A 219 30.63 15.91 -12.24
N ALA A 220 30.54 16.50 -13.43
CA ALA A 220 30.34 17.95 -13.61
C ALA A 220 28.90 18.34 -13.22
N GLN A 221 28.63 18.30 -11.92
CA GLN A 221 27.52 19.01 -11.29
C GLN A 221 27.88 20.49 -11.19
N PRO A 222 26.91 21.44 -11.26
CA PRO A 222 27.16 22.81 -10.86
C PRO A 222 27.57 22.88 -9.38
N ALA A 223 28.14 24.01 -8.95
CA ALA A 223 28.30 24.26 -7.52
C ALA A 223 26.91 24.25 -6.84
N ILE A 224 26.82 23.81 -5.58
CA ILE A 224 25.56 23.79 -4.82
C ILE A 224 25.83 24.41 -3.45
N GLU A 225 25.05 25.41 -3.07
CA GLU A 225 25.14 26.03 -1.74
C GLU A 225 24.94 25.01 -0.62
N SER A 226 25.64 25.17 0.50
CA SER A 226 25.51 24.27 1.67
C SER A 226 24.06 24.11 2.15
N ILE A 227 23.29 25.20 2.18
CA ILE A 227 21.87 25.20 2.54
C ILE A 227 20.98 24.51 1.50
N ALA A 228 21.33 24.59 0.21
CA ALA A 228 20.65 23.85 -0.85
C ALA A 228 20.97 22.34 -0.77
N ILE A 229 22.20 21.96 -0.37
CA ILE A 229 22.55 20.56 -0.04
C ILE A 229 21.71 20.06 1.14
N ASP A 230 21.58 20.85 2.22
CA ASP A 230 20.73 20.50 3.36
C ASP A 230 19.26 20.29 2.94
N ARG A 231 18.74 21.15 2.04
CA ARG A 231 17.39 20.97 1.47
C ARG A 231 17.26 19.73 0.59
N LEU A 232 18.26 19.41 -0.23
CA LEU A 232 18.28 18.18 -1.05
C LEU A 232 18.29 16.92 -0.18
N VAL A 233 19.02 16.95 0.93
CA VAL A 233 19.09 15.87 1.92
C VAL A 233 17.75 15.70 2.64
N ALA A 234 17.17 16.80 3.13
CA ALA A 234 15.84 16.78 3.74
C ALA A 234 14.74 16.33 2.76
N TYR A 235 14.83 16.72 1.47
CA TYR A 235 13.92 16.24 0.43
C TYR A 235 14.09 14.74 0.14
N ALA A 236 15.31 14.20 0.28
CA ALA A 236 15.58 12.80 0.01
C ALA A 236 15.03 11.85 1.08
N ASP A 237 14.92 12.30 2.33
CA ASP A 237 14.27 11.58 3.44
C ASP A 237 14.74 10.11 3.56
N GLY A 238 16.05 9.94 3.67
CA GLY A 238 16.70 8.62 3.74
C GLY A 238 16.81 7.82 2.44
N ASP A 239 16.24 8.29 1.31
CA ASP A 239 16.28 7.62 0.00
C ASP A 239 17.39 8.19 -0.92
N ALA A 240 18.50 7.44 -1.08
CA ALA A 240 19.57 7.81 -2.00
C ALA A 240 19.19 7.80 -3.49
N ARG A 241 18.22 6.97 -3.91
CA ARG A 241 17.76 6.95 -5.30
C ARG A 241 16.98 8.23 -5.62
N ARG A 242 16.13 8.68 -4.69
CA ARG A 242 15.44 9.98 -4.74
C ARG A 242 16.45 11.12 -4.80
N LEU A 243 17.44 11.14 -3.90
CA LEU A 243 18.52 12.13 -3.90
C LEU A 243 19.24 12.23 -5.25
N LEU A 244 19.69 11.09 -5.79
CA LEU A 244 20.46 11.05 -7.04
C LEU A 244 19.60 11.43 -8.26
N ASN A 245 18.33 11.02 -8.31
CA ASN A 245 17.41 11.45 -9.37
C ASN A 245 17.12 12.96 -9.32
N THR A 246 17.03 13.54 -8.11
CA THR A 246 16.90 14.99 -7.93
C THR A 246 18.18 15.73 -8.33
N LEU A 247 19.36 15.26 -7.92
CA LEU A 247 20.65 15.83 -8.35
C LEU A 247 20.83 15.77 -9.88
N GLU A 248 20.36 14.70 -10.54
CA GLU A 248 20.36 14.61 -12.00
C GLU A 248 19.38 15.61 -12.64
N THR A 249 18.20 15.82 -12.06
CA THR A 249 17.26 16.87 -12.48
C THR A 249 17.88 18.26 -12.34
N VAL A 250 18.45 18.56 -11.17
CA VAL A 250 19.11 19.83 -10.83
C VAL A 250 20.22 20.11 -11.84
N ARG A 251 21.06 19.13 -12.16
CA ARG A 251 22.11 19.24 -13.19
C ARG A 251 21.55 19.65 -14.55
N VAL A 252 20.48 19.00 -15.00
CA VAL A 252 19.87 19.25 -16.32
C VAL A 252 19.23 20.63 -16.38
N ALA A 253 18.47 21.03 -15.35
CA ALA A 253 17.85 22.35 -15.28
C ALA A 253 18.90 23.47 -15.21
N ALA A 254 19.89 23.35 -14.31
CA ALA A 254 20.97 24.33 -14.20
C ALA A 254 21.78 24.47 -15.50
N GLN A 255 22.02 23.36 -16.23
CA GLN A 255 22.68 23.39 -17.54
C GLN A 255 21.82 24.07 -18.62
N GLN A 256 20.50 23.91 -18.59
CA GLN A 256 19.57 24.56 -19.53
C GLN A 256 19.45 26.07 -19.28
N GLU A 257 19.36 26.47 -18.02
CA GLU A 257 19.24 27.86 -17.58
C GLU A 257 20.59 28.59 -17.43
N GLN A 258 21.70 27.89 -17.70
CA GLN A 258 23.08 28.38 -17.57
C GLN A 258 23.43 28.88 -16.15
N VAL A 259 22.83 28.26 -15.13
CA VAL A 259 23.05 28.55 -13.71
C VAL A 259 24.40 27.97 -13.27
N PRO A 260 25.38 28.78 -12.87
CA PRO A 260 26.71 28.30 -12.47
C PRO A 260 26.73 27.70 -11.05
N GLU A 261 25.82 28.15 -10.19
CA GLU A 261 25.70 27.74 -8.79
C GLU A 261 24.22 27.61 -8.40
N VAL A 262 23.87 26.45 -7.85
CA VAL A 262 22.53 26.10 -7.39
C VAL A 262 22.33 26.69 -5.99
N THR A 263 21.58 27.79 -5.94
CA THR A 263 21.20 28.46 -4.70
C THR A 263 19.96 27.84 -4.07
N ASP A 264 19.74 28.09 -2.77
CA ASP A 264 18.54 27.61 -2.08
C ASP A 264 17.24 28.13 -2.72
N ALA A 265 17.23 29.40 -3.12
CA ALA A 265 16.06 30.05 -3.72
C ALA A 265 15.69 29.42 -5.07
N TRP A 266 16.66 29.23 -5.96
CA TRP A 266 16.44 28.58 -7.26
C TRP A 266 16.05 27.11 -7.09
N LEU A 267 16.66 26.40 -6.13
CA LEU A 267 16.28 25.03 -5.80
C LEU A 267 14.84 24.96 -5.28
N VAL A 268 14.39 25.92 -4.47
CA VAL A 268 13.00 25.99 -3.98
C VAL A 268 12.02 26.27 -5.12
N GLU A 269 12.39 27.06 -6.13
CA GLU A 269 11.56 27.30 -7.32
C GLU A 269 11.43 26.02 -8.17
N LEU A 270 12.56 25.40 -8.54
CA LEU A 270 12.61 24.14 -9.30
C LEU A 270 11.90 22.98 -8.58
N LEU A 271 12.12 22.85 -7.26
CA LEU A 271 11.45 21.82 -6.46
C LEU A 271 9.99 22.19 -6.19
N GLY A 272 9.61 23.47 -6.04
CA GLY A 272 8.26 23.91 -5.67
C GLY A 272 7.17 23.56 -6.69
N GLU A 273 7.52 23.44 -7.97
CA GLU A 273 6.63 22.92 -9.01
C GLU A 273 6.51 21.37 -8.98
N ARG A 274 7.53 20.67 -8.46
CA ARG A 274 7.61 19.21 -8.42
C ARG A 274 7.17 18.59 -7.08
N MET A 275 7.42 19.24 -5.95
CA MET A 275 7.08 18.73 -4.61
C MET A 275 5.57 18.60 -4.42
N ARG A 276 4.79 19.54 -5.00
CA ARG A 276 3.33 19.39 -5.11
C ARG A 276 2.92 18.05 -5.74
N ARG A 277 3.72 17.45 -6.62
CA ARG A 277 3.35 16.17 -7.25
C ARG A 277 3.86 14.92 -6.53
N TYR A 278 4.61 15.05 -5.43
CA TYR A 278 5.52 13.97 -4.97
C TYR A 278 5.62 13.68 -3.47
N ASP A 279 4.87 14.34 -2.56
CA ASP A 279 4.85 13.94 -1.13
C ASP A 279 3.94 12.73 -0.87
N LYS A 280 4.33 11.58 -1.44
CA LYS A 280 3.75 10.27 -1.13
C LYS A 280 4.57 9.57 -0.05
N GLY A 281 4.52 10.07 1.19
CA GLY A 281 4.81 9.25 2.37
C GLY A 281 5.77 9.81 3.44
N GLY A 282 6.15 11.08 3.41
CA GLY A 282 6.94 11.69 4.50
C GLY A 282 6.11 12.01 5.74
N ASP A 283 6.74 12.56 6.78
CA ASP A 283 6.06 13.00 8.02
C ASP A 283 4.92 14.00 7.73
N GLN A 284 5.10 14.91 6.76
CA GLN A 284 4.07 15.87 6.36
C GLN A 284 2.82 15.21 5.74
N PHE A 285 2.97 14.09 5.05
CA PHE A 285 1.84 13.27 4.58
C PHE A 285 1.11 12.62 5.76
N PHE A 286 1.84 12.08 6.74
CA PHE A 286 1.24 11.50 7.95
C PHE A 286 0.55 12.54 8.82
N ASP A 287 1.13 13.73 8.97
CA ASP A 287 0.50 14.86 9.66
C ASP A 287 -0.74 15.37 8.91
N SER A 288 -0.72 15.42 7.58
CA SER A 288 -1.88 15.87 6.79
C SER A 288 -3.06 14.88 6.90
N ILE A 289 -2.83 13.56 6.84
CA ILE A 289 -3.91 12.58 7.06
C ILE A 289 -4.36 12.55 8.54
N SER A 290 -3.43 12.80 9.45
CA SER A 290 -3.68 12.92 10.89
C SER A 290 -4.55 14.15 11.21
N ALA A 291 -4.35 15.25 10.48
CA ALA A 291 -5.15 16.47 10.55
C ALA A 291 -6.53 16.28 9.90
N LEU A 292 -6.61 15.74 8.67
CA LEU A 292 -7.88 15.38 8.01
C LEU A 292 -8.78 14.53 8.93
N HIS A 293 -8.21 13.47 9.52
CA HIS A 293 -8.95 12.59 10.45
C HIS A 293 -9.43 13.36 11.68
N LYS A 294 -8.60 14.26 12.24
CA LYS A 294 -8.99 15.08 13.40
C LYS A 294 -10.07 16.10 13.06
N SER A 295 -10.04 16.74 11.89
CA SER A 295 -11.08 17.66 11.43
C SER A 295 -12.41 16.94 11.22
N VAL A 296 -12.41 15.79 10.54
CA VAL A 296 -13.61 14.94 10.40
C VAL A 296 -14.15 14.55 11.78
N ARG A 297 -13.30 14.04 12.69
CA ARG A 297 -13.66 13.66 14.07
C ARG A 297 -14.18 14.83 14.90
N GLY A 298 -13.62 16.02 14.72
CA GLY A 298 -13.99 17.28 15.38
C GLY A 298 -15.25 17.93 14.81
N SER A 299 -15.80 17.36 13.72
CA SER A 299 -16.95 17.90 12.98
C SER A 299 -16.71 19.26 12.33
N ASP A 300 -15.50 19.48 11.82
CA ASP A 300 -15.10 20.66 11.04
C ASP A 300 -15.02 20.29 9.55
N PRO A 301 -16.06 20.55 8.75
CA PRO A 301 -16.09 20.18 7.33
C PRO A 301 -15.14 21.03 6.49
N ASP A 302 -14.93 22.29 6.85
CA ASP A 302 -14.09 23.24 6.11
C ASP A 302 -12.61 22.86 6.24
N ALA A 303 -12.14 22.61 7.48
CA ALA A 303 -10.79 22.11 7.71
C ALA A 303 -10.60 20.69 7.15
N ALA A 304 -11.61 19.84 7.22
CA ALA A 304 -11.54 18.50 6.63
C ALA A 304 -11.37 18.58 5.10
N LEU A 305 -12.17 19.41 4.42
CA LEU A 305 -12.04 19.63 2.98
C LEU A 305 -10.68 20.25 2.63
N TYR A 306 -10.19 21.21 3.42
CA TYR A 306 -8.86 21.81 3.24
C TYR A 306 -7.75 20.75 3.29
N TRP A 307 -7.71 19.91 4.32
CA TRP A 307 -6.68 18.87 4.43
C TRP A 307 -6.80 17.81 3.33
N LEU A 308 -8.01 17.50 2.89
CA LEU A 308 -8.25 16.61 1.76
C LEU A 308 -7.64 17.16 0.48
N VAL A 309 -8.01 18.39 0.11
CA VAL A 309 -7.54 19.05 -1.12
C VAL A 309 -6.03 19.30 -1.06
N ARG A 310 -5.49 19.68 0.10
CA ARG A 310 -4.03 19.83 0.30
C ARG A 310 -3.28 18.50 0.08
N MET A 311 -3.87 17.37 0.45
CA MET A 311 -3.29 16.06 0.15
C MET A 311 -3.36 15.72 -1.35
N LEU A 312 -4.48 16.02 -2.03
CA LEU A 312 -4.63 15.80 -3.48
C LEU A 312 -3.65 16.67 -4.28
N ASP A 313 -3.59 17.98 -3.99
CA ASP A 313 -2.65 18.94 -4.61
C ASP A 313 -1.19 18.60 -4.28
N GLY A 314 -0.93 17.96 -3.13
CA GLY A 314 0.35 17.36 -2.72
C GLY A 314 0.65 16.00 -3.37
N GLY A 315 -0.23 15.52 -4.25
CA GLY A 315 -0.04 14.30 -5.03
C GLY A 315 -0.30 13.00 -4.26
N ALA A 316 -0.99 13.03 -3.12
CA ALA A 316 -1.39 11.83 -2.39
C ALA A 316 -2.18 10.85 -3.26
N ASP A 317 -2.04 9.54 -3.03
CA ASP A 317 -2.92 8.54 -3.66
C ASP A 317 -4.35 8.67 -3.12
N PRO A 318 -5.37 9.04 -3.93
CA PRO A 318 -6.73 9.21 -3.42
C PRO A 318 -7.34 7.91 -2.90
N ARG A 319 -6.84 6.74 -3.35
CA ARG A 319 -7.24 5.43 -2.80
C ARG A 319 -6.80 5.27 -1.34
N TYR A 320 -5.67 5.83 -0.94
CA TYR A 320 -5.25 5.88 0.46
C TYR A 320 -6.24 6.70 1.29
N MET A 321 -6.66 7.84 0.78
CA MET A 321 -7.64 8.71 1.44
C MET A 321 -8.99 7.99 1.55
N ALA A 322 -9.49 7.36 0.48
CA ALA A 322 -10.71 6.55 0.50
C ALA A 322 -10.69 5.45 1.60
N ARG A 323 -9.57 4.71 1.74
CA ARG A 323 -9.38 3.73 2.84
C ARG A 323 -9.50 4.38 4.22
N ARG A 324 -9.03 5.62 4.38
CA ARG A 324 -9.11 6.39 5.64
C ARG A 324 -10.53 6.91 5.91
N LEU A 325 -11.30 7.29 4.89
CA LEU A 325 -12.72 7.66 5.01
C LEU A 325 -13.58 6.48 5.46
N VAL A 326 -13.39 5.29 4.86
CA VAL A 326 -14.02 4.04 5.30
C VAL A 326 -13.66 3.72 6.76
N ARG A 327 -12.43 4.04 7.19
CA ARG A 327 -12.04 3.90 8.60
C ARG A 327 -12.77 4.89 9.52
N MET A 328 -12.84 6.18 9.16
CA MET A 328 -13.56 7.19 9.94
C MET A 328 -15.06 6.84 10.08
N ALA A 329 -15.69 6.35 9.02
CA ALA A 329 -17.08 5.89 9.04
C ALA A 329 -17.35 4.81 10.11
N THR A 330 -16.40 3.90 10.33
CA THR A 330 -16.54 2.79 11.31
C THR A 330 -16.00 3.11 12.71
N GLU A 331 -15.00 3.98 12.82
CA GLU A 331 -14.36 4.34 14.10
C GLU A 331 -15.03 5.53 14.81
N ASP A 332 -15.47 6.53 14.03
CA ASP A 332 -15.87 7.85 14.54
C ASP A 332 -17.37 8.15 14.42
N ILE A 333 -18.10 7.41 13.57
CA ILE A 333 -19.54 7.57 13.35
C ILE A 333 -20.29 6.30 13.78
N GLY A 334 -19.84 5.13 13.33
CA GLY A 334 -20.33 3.84 13.83
C GLY A 334 -21.84 3.67 13.66
N LEU A 335 -22.54 3.34 14.75
CA LEU A 335 -23.99 3.12 14.72
C LEU A 335 -24.81 4.41 14.92
N ALA A 336 -24.19 5.57 15.17
CA ALA A 336 -24.90 6.84 15.20
C ALA A 336 -25.37 7.25 13.80
N ASP A 337 -24.64 6.88 12.74
CA ASP A 337 -25.16 6.85 11.37
C ASP A 337 -24.54 5.70 10.53
N PRO A 338 -25.18 4.52 10.47
CA PRO A 338 -24.66 3.37 9.73
C PRO A 338 -24.48 3.61 8.22
N ARG A 339 -25.13 4.62 7.65
CA ARG A 339 -25.06 4.94 6.21
C ARG A 339 -23.69 5.48 5.82
N ALA A 340 -22.95 6.07 6.76
CA ALA A 340 -21.61 6.61 6.56
C ALA A 340 -20.64 5.58 5.94
N LEU A 341 -20.70 4.32 6.37
CA LEU A 341 -19.86 3.26 5.80
C LEU A 341 -20.24 2.96 4.34
N ARG A 342 -21.53 2.92 4.03
CA ARG A 342 -21.98 2.65 2.65
C ARG A 342 -21.59 3.80 1.72
N LEU A 343 -21.81 5.05 2.14
CA LEU A 343 -21.37 6.23 1.38
C LEU A 343 -19.86 6.22 1.14
N ALA A 344 -19.05 5.93 2.16
CA ALA A 344 -17.58 5.87 2.00
C ALA A 344 -17.11 4.77 1.03
N LEU A 345 -17.83 3.64 0.96
CA LEU A 345 -17.57 2.59 -0.03
C LEU A 345 -18.03 3.00 -1.44
N ASP A 346 -19.21 3.59 -1.57
CA ASP A 346 -19.76 4.05 -2.85
C ASP A 346 -18.89 5.17 -3.45
N CYS A 347 -18.44 6.14 -2.66
CA CYS A 347 -17.51 7.19 -3.09
C CYS A 347 -16.13 6.64 -3.49
N ALA A 348 -15.64 5.59 -2.82
CA ALA A 348 -14.43 4.89 -3.22
C ALA A 348 -14.61 4.17 -4.57
N GLU A 349 -15.75 3.52 -4.79
CA GLU A 349 -16.08 2.86 -6.07
C GLU A 349 -16.26 3.87 -7.21
N VAL A 350 -16.86 5.04 -6.93
CA VAL A 350 -16.94 6.15 -7.89
C VAL A 350 -15.54 6.65 -8.27
N TYR A 351 -14.61 6.77 -7.31
CA TYR A 351 -13.23 7.11 -7.61
C TYR A 351 -12.53 6.05 -8.48
N GLU A 352 -12.72 4.76 -8.22
CA GLU A 352 -12.15 3.69 -9.06
C GLU A 352 -12.71 3.69 -10.50
N ARG A 353 -13.95 4.17 -10.70
CA ARG A 353 -14.61 4.25 -12.00
C ARG A 353 -14.25 5.51 -12.80
N LEU A 354 -14.07 6.66 -12.14
CA LEU A 354 -13.85 7.95 -12.79
C LEU A 354 -12.37 8.38 -12.80
N GLY A 355 -11.59 7.98 -11.79
CA GLY A 355 -10.22 8.46 -11.61
C GLY A 355 -10.14 9.94 -11.19
N SER A 356 -8.96 10.54 -11.36
CA SER A 356 -8.72 11.97 -11.11
C SER A 356 -8.83 12.77 -12.42
N PRO A 357 -9.42 13.98 -12.42
CA PRO A 357 -9.97 14.69 -11.25
C PRO A 357 -11.43 14.34 -10.88
N GLU A 358 -12.24 13.79 -11.78
CA GLU A 358 -13.71 13.73 -11.60
C GLU A 358 -14.16 12.93 -10.37
N GLY A 359 -13.47 11.84 -10.05
CA GLY A 359 -13.74 10.99 -8.89
C GLY A 359 -13.29 11.59 -7.55
N GLU A 360 -12.43 12.62 -7.56
CA GLU A 360 -11.97 13.28 -6.32
C GLU A 360 -13.12 14.05 -5.65
N LEU A 361 -14.07 14.56 -6.45
CA LEU A 361 -15.28 15.22 -5.96
C LEU A 361 -16.13 14.27 -5.10
N ALA A 362 -16.20 12.98 -5.44
CA ALA A 362 -16.90 11.99 -4.62
C ALA A 362 -16.22 11.75 -3.27
N LEU A 363 -14.88 11.85 -3.20
CA LEU A 363 -14.14 11.78 -1.94
C LEU A 363 -14.36 13.05 -1.10
N ALA A 364 -14.45 14.23 -1.74
CA ALA A 364 -14.80 15.48 -1.08
C ALA A 364 -16.22 15.46 -0.49
N GLU A 365 -17.21 14.98 -1.25
CA GLU A 365 -18.59 14.77 -0.76
C GLU A 365 -18.62 13.85 0.47
N CYS A 366 -17.91 12.72 0.39
CA CYS A 366 -17.78 11.79 1.51
C CYS A 366 -17.18 12.48 2.75
N VAL A 367 -16.10 13.26 2.60
CA VAL A 367 -15.43 13.95 3.71
C VAL A 367 -16.34 14.93 4.41
N VAL A 368 -17.07 15.75 3.64
CA VAL A 368 -18.05 16.69 4.20
C VAL A 368 -19.15 15.94 4.95
N TYR A 369 -19.70 14.87 4.36
CA TYR A 369 -20.70 14.03 5.04
C TYR A 369 -20.19 13.45 6.35
N LEU A 370 -19.00 12.84 6.36
CA LEU A 370 -18.40 12.25 7.55
C LEU A 370 -18.10 13.32 8.62
N ALA A 371 -17.70 14.53 8.21
CA ALA A 371 -17.50 15.66 9.12
C ALA A 371 -18.81 16.12 9.78
N VAL A 372 -19.92 16.23 9.06
CA VAL A 372 -21.21 16.66 9.66
C VAL A 372 -22.01 15.53 10.33
N ALA A 373 -21.69 14.26 10.06
CA ALA A 373 -22.38 13.10 10.62
C ALA A 373 -22.31 13.03 12.18
N PRO A 374 -23.34 12.49 12.85
CA PRO A 374 -23.34 12.32 14.30
C PRO A 374 -22.24 11.34 14.73
N LYS A 375 -21.38 11.77 15.65
CA LYS A 375 -20.19 10.99 16.04
C LYS A 375 -20.51 9.92 17.10
N SER A 376 -20.00 8.72 16.90
CA SER A 376 -19.93 7.68 17.93
C SER A 376 -18.72 6.76 17.73
N ASN A 377 -17.92 6.64 18.79
CA ASN A 377 -16.92 5.58 18.93
C ASN A 377 -17.36 4.47 19.89
N ALA A 378 -18.67 4.34 20.15
CA ALA A 378 -19.22 3.35 21.08
C ALA A 378 -18.89 1.91 20.67
N VAL A 379 -19.04 1.58 19.38
CA VAL A 379 -18.69 0.26 18.83
C VAL A 379 -17.18 0.01 18.91
N TYR A 380 -16.36 1.01 18.55
CA TYR A 380 -14.89 0.91 18.62
C TYR A 380 -14.41 0.64 20.06
N LYS A 381 -14.95 1.37 21.05
CA LYS A 381 -14.67 1.14 22.47
C LYS A 381 -15.13 -0.25 22.92
N ALA A 382 -16.37 -0.63 22.60
CA ALA A 382 -16.94 -1.92 22.97
C ALA A 382 -16.10 -3.10 22.45
N PHE A 383 -15.64 -3.03 21.20
CA PHE A 383 -14.80 -4.05 20.58
C PHE A 383 -13.42 -4.14 21.24
N ASN A 384 -12.80 -3.00 21.55
CA ASN A 384 -11.51 -2.96 22.22
C ASN A 384 -11.60 -3.45 23.68
N GLU A 385 -12.67 -3.11 24.41
CA GLU A 385 -12.93 -3.63 25.75
C GLU A 385 -13.15 -5.15 25.74
N ALA A 386 -13.98 -5.66 24.82
CA ALA A 386 -14.21 -7.09 24.65
C ALA A 386 -12.91 -7.84 24.29
N ARG A 387 -12.12 -7.30 23.35
CA ARG A 387 -10.80 -7.85 22.98
C ARG A 387 -9.83 -7.87 24.18
N ALA A 388 -9.80 -6.80 24.96
CA ALA A 388 -8.95 -6.70 26.15
C ALA A 388 -9.41 -7.65 27.28
N PHE A 389 -10.72 -7.87 27.42
CA PHE A 389 -11.30 -8.86 28.33
C PHE A 389 -10.91 -10.27 27.91
N VAL A 390 -11.20 -10.68 26.67
CA VAL A 390 -10.90 -12.03 26.16
C VAL A 390 -9.40 -12.34 26.19
N LYS A 391 -8.52 -11.34 26.02
CA LYS A 391 -7.05 -11.52 26.16
C LYS A 391 -6.59 -11.79 27.60
N LYS A 392 -7.39 -11.41 28.62
CA LYS A 392 -7.09 -11.59 30.04
C LYS A 392 -7.85 -12.77 30.67
N ASP A 393 -9.00 -13.11 30.12
CA ASP A 393 -9.85 -14.19 30.58
C ASP A 393 -9.33 -15.56 30.10
N GLY A 394 -9.69 -16.63 30.83
CA GLY A 394 -9.38 -17.99 30.40
C GLY A 394 -10.29 -18.47 29.26
N THR A 395 -9.93 -19.58 28.62
CA THR A 395 -10.79 -20.21 27.61
C THR A 395 -12.05 -20.79 28.26
N ARG A 396 -13.14 -20.02 28.28
CA ARG A 396 -14.46 -20.49 28.73
C ARG A 396 -15.15 -21.32 27.65
N PRO A 397 -15.83 -22.42 28.01
CA PRO A 397 -16.65 -23.16 27.05
C PRO A 397 -17.89 -22.37 26.66
N VAL A 398 -18.40 -22.61 25.44
CA VAL A 398 -19.74 -22.15 25.03
C VAL A 398 -20.80 -22.87 25.89
N PRO A 399 -21.77 -22.16 26.49
CA PRO A 399 -22.90 -22.77 27.21
C PRO A 399 -23.64 -23.84 26.38
N LEU A 400 -24.12 -24.91 27.02
CA LEU A 400 -24.70 -26.07 26.31
C LEU A 400 -25.88 -25.67 25.42
N HIS A 401 -26.76 -24.78 25.89
CA HIS A 401 -27.93 -24.31 25.15
C HIS A 401 -27.59 -23.47 23.92
N LEU A 402 -26.36 -22.97 23.79
CA LEU A 402 -25.88 -22.22 22.63
C LEU A 402 -25.03 -23.06 21.66
N ARG A 403 -24.80 -24.35 21.98
CA ARG A 403 -24.02 -25.25 21.10
C ARG A 403 -24.86 -25.79 19.97
N ASN A 404 -24.25 -25.87 18.78
CA ASN A 404 -24.83 -26.60 17.66
C ASN A 404 -24.83 -28.13 17.94
N ALA A 405 -25.92 -28.81 17.58
CA ALA A 405 -26.14 -30.23 17.83
C ALA A 405 -26.59 -31.01 16.58
N PRO A 406 -25.80 -31.02 15.49
CA PRO A 406 -26.18 -31.65 14.23
C PRO A 406 -26.21 -33.19 14.29
N THR A 407 -25.42 -33.82 15.18
CA THR A 407 -25.32 -35.28 15.28
C THR A 407 -26.18 -35.86 16.41
N ARG A 408 -26.57 -37.14 16.28
CA ARG A 408 -27.29 -37.88 17.33
C ARG A 408 -26.52 -37.91 18.66
N LEU A 409 -25.19 -38.08 18.60
CA LEU A 409 -24.32 -38.07 19.78
C LEU A 409 -24.32 -36.71 20.48
N MET A 410 -24.23 -35.59 19.74
CA MET A 410 -24.27 -34.25 20.32
C MET A 410 -25.61 -33.97 21.03
N LYS A 411 -26.73 -34.44 20.48
CA LYS A 411 -28.05 -34.36 21.14
C LYS A 411 -28.15 -35.21 22.40
N GLN A 412 -27.47 -36.36 22.44
CA GLN A 412 -27.35 -37.21 23.65
C GLN A 412 -26.45 -36.59 24.73
N LEU A 413 -25.53 -35.71 24.33
CA LEU A 413 -24.67 -34.91 25.22
C LEU A 413 -25.31 -33.56 25.61
N ASP A 414 -26.63 -33.42 25.45
CA ASP A 414 -27.41 -32.21 25.78
C ASP A 414 -26.98 -30.92 25.03
N TYR A 415 -26.29 -31.02 23.89
CA TYR A 415 -25.94 -29.83 23.10
C TYR A 415 -27.22 -29.24 22.48
N GLY A 416 -27.37 -27.91 22.54
CA GLY A 416 -28.56 -27.19 22.07
C GLY A 416 -29.84 -27.48 22.90
N LYS A 417 -29.74 -28.26 23.98
CA LYS A 417 -30.86 -28.52 24.89
C LYS A 417 -31.21 -27.23 25.63
N ASN A 418 -32.50 -27.00 25.80
CA ASN A 418 -33.06 -25.76 26.37
C ASN A 418 -32.69 -24.48 25.58
N TYR A 419 -32.27 -24.59 24.32
CA TYR A 419 -32.10 -23.41 23.46
C TYR A 419 -33.45 -22.70 23.27
N ARG A 420 -33.52 -21.45 23.72
CA ARG A 420 -34.69 -20.59 23.53
C ARG A 420 -34.63 -19.90 22.17
N TYR A 421 -35.38 -20.44 21.21
CA TYR A 421 -35.45 -19.87 19.86
C TYR A 421 -36.30 -18.59 19.89
N ALA A 422 -35.64 -17.44 19.94
CA ALA A 422 -36.28 -16.15 20.23
C ALA A 422 -37.43 -15.77 19.29
N HIS A 423 -37.46 -16.26 18.04
CA HIS A 423 -38.55 -16.00 17.09
C HIS A 423 -39.90 -16.64 17.48
N ASP A 424 -39.88 -17.69 18.30
CA ASP A 424 -41.10 -18.34 18.82
C ASP A 424 -41.58 -17.68 20.13
N GLU A 425 -40.85 -16.69 20.65
CA GLU A 425 -41.18 -15.96 21.87
C GLU A 425 -41.76 -14.56 21.59
N ALA A 426 -42.42 -13.98 22.60
CA ALA A 426 -43.09 -12.69 22.49
C ALA A 426 -42.13 -11.57 22.01
N ASP A 427 -42.57 -10.84 20.98
CA ASP A 427 -41.81 -9.81 20.25
C ASP A 427 -40.49 -10.28 19.63
N GLY A 428 -40.27 -11.58 19.46
CA GLY A 428 -39.02 -12.12 18.93
C GLY A 428 -37.86 -12.05 19.93
N PHE A 429 -38.13 -12.06 21.25
CA PHE A 429 -37.11 -11.86 22.28
C PHE A 429 -37.25 -12.81 23.48
N ALA A 430 -36.25 -13.68 23.66
CA ALA A 430 -36.11 -14.60 24.78
C ALA A 430 -35.75 -13.86 26.09
N ALA A 431 -36.73 -13.23 26.74
CA ALA A 431 -36.51 -12.46 27.95
C ALA A 431 -35.94 -13.33 29.10
N GLY A 432 -34.86 -12.86 29.73
CA GLY A 432 -34.12 -13.58 30.77
C GLY A 432 -33.09 -14.59 30.26
N GLU A 433 -32.96 -14.79 28.94
CA GLU A 433 -31.90 -15.64 28.36
C GLU A 433 -30.51 -14.99 28.51
N ARG A 434 -29.50 -15.81 28.79
CA ARG A 434 -28.13 -15.39 29.07
C ARG A 434 -27.17 -15.98 28.04
N TYR A 435 -26.65 -15.09 27.18
CA TYR A 435 -25.78 -15.45 26.05
C TYR A 435 -24.27 -15.46 26.38
N LEU A 436 -23.87 -15.01 27.57
CA LEU A 436 -22.48 -15.04 28.04
C LEU A 436 -22.18 -16.38 28.74
N PRO A 437 -20.91 -16.86 28.72
CA PRO A 437 -20.49 -18.06 29.43
C PRO A 437 -20.90 -18.10 30.92
N ASP A 438 -21.13 -19.30 31.44
CA ASP A 438 -21.48 -19.50 32.84
C ASP A 438 -20.36 -18.99 33.77
N GLY A 439 -20.76 -18.39 34.90
CA GLY A 439 -19.83 -17.76 35.85
C GLY A 439 -19.08 -16.53 35.33
N MET A 440 -19.40 -15.99 34.14
CA MET A 440 -18.92 -14.68 33.68
C MET A 440 -19.76 -13.56 34.31
N PRO A 441 -19.17 -12.45 34.81
CA PRO A 441 -19.95 -11.30 35.25
C PRO A 441 -20.71 -10.67 34.07
N ASP A 442 -21.84 -10.02 34.33
CA ASP A 442 -22.60 -9.33 33.28
C ASP A 442 -21.82 -8.13 32.73
N THR A 443 -21.28 -8.27 31.53
CA THR A 443 -20.49 -7.23 30.86
C THR A 443 -21.31 -6.40 29.89
N ALA A 444 -21.43 -5.10 30.14
CA ALA A 444 -21.98 -4.13 29.19
C ALA A 444 -20.85 -3.47 28.37
N PHE A 445 -20.28 -4.19 27.40
CA PHE A 445 -19.25 -3.64 26.49
C PHE A 445 -19.79 -2.52 25.60
N TYR A 446 -20.93 -2.76 24.96
CA TYR A 446 -21.57 -1.76 24.09
C TYR A 446 -22.43 -0.79 24.92
N ARG A 447 -22.07 0.49 24.83
CA ARG A 447 -22.71 1.60 25.53
C ARG A 447 -23.02 2.69 24.50
N PRO A 448 -24.21 2.67 23.86
CA PRO A 448 -24.57 3.66 22.86
C PRO A 448 -24.57 5.08 23.43
N VAL A 449 -24.30 6.06 22.59
CA VAL A 449 -24.37 7.49 22.92
C VAL A 449 -25.70 8.09 22.47
N GLU A 450 -26.16 9.15 23.14
CA GLU A 450 -27.40 9.85 22.78
C GLU A 450 -27.20 10.78 21.56
N ARG A 451 -26.77 10.22 20.41
CA ARG A 451 -26.55 10.91 19.14
C ARG A 451 -27.00 10.04 17.96
N GLY A 452 -27.66 10.64 16.98
CA GLY A 452 -28.10 9.95 15.77
C GLY A 452 -29.00 8.74 16.06
N LEU A 453 -28.83 7.66 15.30
CA LEU A 453 -29.60 6.43 15.47
C LEU A 453 -29.31 5.71 16.80
N GLU A 454 -28.17 5.97 17.45
CA GLU A 454 -27.83 5.35 18.74
C GLU A 454 -28.80 5.74 19.87
N ILE A 455 -29.55 6.85 19.76
CA ILE A 455 -30.64 7.20 20.68
C ILE A 455 -31.71 6.09 20.70
N ARG A 456 -32.19 5.66 19.52
CA ARG A 456 -33.19 4.59 19.38
C ARG A 456 -32.62 3.22 19.78
N ILE A 457 -31.33 2.99 19.55
CA ILE A 457 -30.64 1.78 20.01
C ILE A 457 -30.54 1.78 21.55
N ALA A 458 -30.26 2.93 22.18
CA ALA A 458 -30.23 3.07 23.63
C ALA A 458 -31.60 2.85 24.26
N GLU A 459 -32.67 3.41 23.68
CA GLU A 459 -34.06 3.14 24.07
C GLU A 459 -34.39 1.64 24.01
N LYS A 460 -34.12 0.98 22.88
CA LYS A 460 -34.35 -0.47 22.72
C LYS A 460 -33.54 -1.28 23.73
N LEU A 461 -32.26 -0.97 23.95
CA LEU A 461 -31.44 -1.68 24.93
C LEU A 461 -31.87 -1.42 26.38
N ARG A 462 -32.48 -0.28 26.70
CA ARG A 462 -33.09 -0.01 28.01
C ARG A 462 -34.32 -0.89 28.24
N ASP A 463 -35.22 -1.01 27.25
CA ASP A 463 -36.39 -1.90 27.32
C ASP A 463 -35.99 -3.37 27.47
N LEU A 464 -35.12 -3.89 26.59
CA LEU A 464 -34.68 -5.28 26.64
C LEU A 464 -34.02 -5.66 27.99
N LYS A 465 -33.24 -4.74 28.59
CA LYS A 465 -32.69 -4.93 29.94
C LYS A 465 -33.78 -4.95 31.03
N ALA A 466 -34.80 -4.09 30.91
CA ALA A 466 -35.93 -4.09 31.84
C ALA A 466 -36.78 -5.37 31.73
N ARG A 467 -36.96 -5.90 30.51
CA ARG A 467 -37.62 -7.19 30.26
C ARG A 467 -36.83 -8.35 30.85
N ASN A 468 -35.51 -8.39 30.67
CA ASN A 468 -34.65 -9.42 31.29
C ASN A 468 -34.76 -9.40 32.81
N LYS A 469 -34.72 -8.21 33.45
CA LYS A 469 -34.87 -8.05 34.90
C LYS A 469 -36.27 -8.39 35.45
N LYS A 470 -37.28 -8.55 34.59
CA LYS A 470 -38.63 -9.01 34.98
C LYS A 470 -38.82 -10.52 34.79
N ALA A 471 -37.95 -11.17 34.02
CA ALA A 471 -38.07 -12.57 33.62
C ALA A 471 -37.14 -13.51 34.42
N GLY A 472 -36.07 -12.97 35.02
CA GLY A 472 -35.25 -13.62 36.05
C GLY A 472 -35.39 -12.90 37.39
#